data_AF-A0A3R9K892-F1
#
_entry.id   AF-A0A3R9K892-F1
#
_cell.length_a   1.000
_cell.length_b   1.000
_cell.length_c   1.000
_cell.angle_alpha   90.00
_cell.angle_beta   90.00
_cell.angle_gamma   90.00
#
_symmetry.space_group_name_H-M   'P 1'
#
loop_
_entity.id
_entity.type
_entity.pdbx_description
1 polymer ?
#
loop_
_entity_poly.entity_id
_entity_poly.type
_entity_poly.pdbx_seq_one_letter_code
_entity_poly.pdbx_strand_id
1 'polypeptide(L)'
;MKKETLTEKLIKRIYGISGPLDEHKRREADRIGNQVFIVLFYLMTFGNLIPLVLAYKYPQIVAIGYPLVVFGISMVASLYVVSQTKKTGITAIDPEMLSQKESKQLRFPGLKAGLIFGIAIFFIMPLIDTLTSENPNFISSLLNSKHILKTILGAFFFGLMMQIVVSLRIEKAKKEQDDN
;
A
#
# COMPACT_ATOMS: atom_id res chain seq x y z
N MET A 1 13.63 -16.16 19.97
CA MET A 1 13.37 -15.76 18.56
C MET A 1 14.30 -14.62 18.18
N LYS A 2 14.96 -14.71 17.02
CA LYS A 2 15.79 -13.63 16.49
C LYS A 2 14.89 -12.43 16.16
N LYS A 3 15.33 -11.21 16.51
CA LYS A 3 14.55 -9.99 16.28
C LYS A 3 14.54 -9.66 14.79
N GLU A 4 13.35 -9.54 14.20
CA GLU A 4 13.22 -9.12 12.80
C GLU A 4 13.81 -7.72 12.58
N THR A 5 14.58 -7.61 11.50
CA THR A 5 15.13 -6.36 10.96
C THR A 5 14.03 -5.49 10.34
N LEU A 6 14.32 -4.22 10.11
CA LEU A 6 13.38 -3.32 9.42
C LEU A 6 13.09 -3.78 7.98
N THR A 7 14.11 -4.29 7.29
CA THR A 7 14.01 -4.80 5.92
C THR A 7 13.05 -5.99 5.83
N GLU A 8 13.17 -6.96 6.74
CA GLU A 8 12.27 -8.12 6.78
C GLU A 8 10.80 -7.70 6.98
N LYS A 9 10.55 -6.70 7.84
CA LYS A 9 9.20 -6.15 8.04
C LYS A 9 8.65 -5.46 6.81
N LEU A 10 9.50 -4.71 6.09
CA LEU A 10 9.11 -4.06 4.84
C LEU A 10 8.78 -5.09 3.76
N ILE A 11 9.60 -6.12 3.58
CA ILE A 11 9.35 -7.23 2.66
C ILE A 11 8.01 -7.89 3.00
N LYS A 12 7.82 -8.29 4.26
CA LYS A 12 6.56 -8.92 4.69
C LYS A 12 5.34 -8.04 4.39
N ARG A 13 5.44 -6.73 4.62
CA ARG A 13 4.36 -5.78 4.34
C ARG A 13 4.09 -5.59 2.85
N ILE A 14 5.13 -5.47 2.02
CA ILE A 14 5.01 -5.24 0.57
C ILE A 14 4.39 -6.47 -0.11
N TYR A 15 4.88 -7.66 0.23
CA TYR A 15 4.43 -8.90 -0.42
C TYR A 15 3.22 -9.55 0.27
N GLY A 16 2.76 -9.01 1.40
CA GLY A 16 1.60 -9.52 2.13
C GLY A 16 1.86 -10.85 2.84
N ILE A 17 3.11 -11.08 3.26
CA ILE A 17 3.54 -12.32 3.91
C ILE A 17 3.19 -12.27 5.40
N SER A 18 2.51 -13.31 5.88
CA SER A 18 2.20 -13.52 7.30
C SER A 18 3.13 -14.59 7.91
N GLY A 19 3.45 -14.44 9.21
CA GLY A 19 4.35 -15.35 9.93
C GLY A 19 5.84 -15.13 9.60
N PRO A 20 6.73 -16.06 9.95
CA PRO A 20 8.16 -15.91 9.72
C PRO A 20 8.48 -15.83 8.22
N LEU A 21 9.43 -14.95 7.87
CA LEU A 21 9.99 -14.90 6.52
C LEU A 21 11.00 -16.04 6.37
N ASP A 22 10.50 -17.23 6.03
CA ASP A 22 11.34 -18.38 5.72
C ASP A 22 12.09 -18.20 4.39
N GLU A 23 13.04 -19.11 4.14
CA GLU A 23 13.90 -19.07 2.96
C GLU A 23 13.10 -19.19 1.64
N HIS A 24 12.01 -19.96 1.63
CA HIS A 24 11.16 -20.11 0.45
C HIS A 24 10.40 -18.81 0.13
N LYS A 25 9.71 -18.24 1.13
CA LYS A 25 8.99 -16.96 1.02
C LYS A 25 9.93 -15.82 0.63
N ARG A 26 11.16 -15.82 1.17
CA ARG A 26 12.18 -14.83 0.81
C ARG A 26 12.62 -14.96 -0.65
N ARG A 27 12.94 -16.17 -1.11
CA ARG A 27 13.32 -16.42 -2.51
C ARG A 27 12.21 -16.04 -3.48
N GLU A 28 10.97 -16.34 -3.15
CA GLU A 28 9.82 -15.98 -3.98
C GLU A 28 9.58 -14.47 -4.02
N ALA A 29 9.67 -13.79 -2.87
CA ALA A 29 9.59 -12.33 -2.80
C ALA A 29 10.71 -11.67 -3.61
N ASP A 30 11.95 -12.15 -3.49
CA ASP A 30 13.10 -11.65 -4.23
C ASP A 30 12.95 -11.91 -5.74
N ARG A 31 12.42 -13.08 -6.14
CA ARG A 31 12.13 -13.42 -7.55
C ARG A 31 11.10 -12.47 -8.16
N ILE A 32 9.95 -12.28 -7.50
CA ILE A 32 8.88 -11.38 -7.96
C ILE A 32 9.41 -9.94 -8.01
N GLY A 33 10.10 -9.52 -6.95
CA GLY A 33 10.70 -8.19 -6.84
C GLY A 33 11.69 -7.90 -7.96
N ASN A 34 12.60 -8.84 -8.25
CA ASN A 34 13.61 -8.66 -9.29
C ASN A 34 12.99 -8.60 -10.69
N GLN A 35 11.95 -9.39 -10.98
CA GLN A 35 11.22 -9.31 -12.25
C GLN A 35 10.61 -7.92 -12.47
N VAL A 36 9.91 -7.41 -11.45
CA VAL A 36 9.30 -6.07 -11.50
C VAL A 36 10.39 -5.00 -11.58
N PHE A 37 11.46 -5.14 -10.82
CA PHE A 37 12.58 -4.21 -10.81
C PHE A 37 13.24 -4.08 -12.18
N ILE A 38 13.56 -5.20 -12.85
CA ILE A 38 14.20 -5.16 -14.17
C ILE A 38 13.32 -4.41 -15.18
N VAL A 39 12.02 -4.70 -15.21
CA VAL A 39 11.08 -4.02 -16.11
C VAL A 39 10.99 -2.53 -15.79
N LEU A 40 10.77 -2.18 -14.51
CA LEU A 40 10.66 -0.80 -14.08
C LEU A 40 11.95 -0.02 -14.26
N PHE A 41 13.11 -0.65 -14.09
CA PHE A 41 14.41 -0.02 -14.27
C PHE A 41 14.55 0.50 -15.70
N TYR A 42 14.40 -0.38 -16.70
CA TYR A 42 14.51 0.06 -18.10
C TYR A 42 13.38 1.00 -18.51
N LEU A 43 12.15 0.75 -18.06
CA LEU A 43 11.01 1.60 -18.35
C LEU A 43 11.19 3.01 -17.80
N MET A 44 11.70 3.17 -16.58
CA MET A 44 11.92 4.49 -15.98
C MET A 44 13.16 5.17 -16.56
N THR A 45 14.26 4.44 -16.75
CA THR A 45 15.49 5.01 -17.33
C THR A 45 15.24 5.59 -18.72
N PHE A 46 14.54 4.86 -19.60
CA PHE A 46 14.28 5.33 -20.97
C PHE A 46 12.97 6.13 -21.09
N GLY A 47 11.93 5.75 -20.37
CA GLY A 47 10.62 6.43 -20.41
C GLY A 47 10.70 7.88 -19.94
N ASN A 48 11.61 8.20 -19.03
CA ASN A 48 11.78 9.57 -18.52
C ASN A 48 12.47 10.52 -19.50
N LEU A 49 13.02 10.03 -20.62
CA LEU A 49 13.56 10.88 -21.67
C LEU A 49 12.46 11.64 -22.42
N ILE A 50 11.27 11.04 -22.54
CA ILE A 50 10.11 11.64 -23.21
C ILE A 50 9.65 12.91 -22.48
N PRO A 51 9.28 12.88 -21.19
CA PRO A 51 8.86 14.08 -20.47
C PRO A 51 9.97 15.13 -20.39
N LEU A 52 11.25 14.71 -20.35
CA LEU A 52 12.39 15.64 -20.37
C LEU A 52 12.38 16.53 -21.62
N VAL A 53 12.11 15.96 -22.80
CA VAL A 53 12.02 16.74 -24.05
C VAL A 53 10.68 17.46 -24.17
N LEU A 54 9.57 16.79 -23.81
CA LEU A 54 8.23 17.37 -23.94
C LEU A 54 8.01 18.55 -23.00
N ALA A 55 8.69 18.63 -21.86
CA ALA A 55 8.54 19.72 -20.90
C ALA A 55 8.87 21.09 -21.50
N TYR A 56 9.81 21.15 -22.47
CA TYR A 56 10.16 22.39 -23.14
C TYR A 56 9.05 22.94 -24.03
N LYS A 57 8.26 22.06 -24.65
CA LYS A 57 7.22 22.45 -25.62
C LYS A 57 5.81 22.45 -25.01
N TYR A 58 5.55 21.56 -24.05
CA TYR A 58 4.24 21.33 -23.46
C TYR A 58 4.33 21.18 -21.92
N PRO A 59 4.83 22.19 -21.19
CA PRO A 59 5.12 22.08 -19.76
C PRO A 59 3.88 21.72 -18.91
N GLN A 60 2.71 22.30 -19.22
CA GLN A 60 1.47 22.03 -18.49
C GLN A 60 0.98 20.59 -18.69
N ILE A 61 1.07 20.07 -19.92
CA ILE A 61 0.68 18.68 -20.23
C ILE A 61 1.60 17.71 -19.51
N VAL A 62 2.91 17.97 -19.47
CA VAL A 62 3.86 17.12 -18.75
C VAL A 62 3.63 17.18 -17.23
N ALA A 63 3.38 18.36 -16.67
CA ALA A 63 3.14 18.53 -15.24
C ALA A 63 1.95 17.70 -14.73
N ILE A 64 0.91 17.53 -15.55
CA ILE A 64 -0.28 16.74 -15.19
C ILE A 64 -0.14 15.28 -15.66
N GLY A 65 0.24 15.08 -16.92
CA GLY A 65 0.25 13.78 -17.59
C GLY A 65 1.34 12.85 -17.08
N TYR A 66 2.55 13.35 -16.82
CA TYR A 66 3.67 12.50 -16.39
C TYR A 66 3.42 11.84 -15.01
N PRO A 67 2.97 12.57 -13.97
CA PRO A 67 2.58 11.92 -12.71
C PRO A 67 1.49 10.85 -12.88
N LEU A 68 0.51 11.06 -13.76
CA LEU A 68 -0.55 10.08 -14.02
C LEU A 68 -0.02 8.81 -14.70
N VAL A 69 0.92 8.95 -15.63
CA VAL A 69 1.57 7.80 -16.29
C VAL A 69 2.42 7.02 -15.29
N VAL A 70 3.24 7.69 -14.50
CA VAL A 70 4.07 7.04 -13.45
C VAL A 70 3.19 6.34 -12.42
N PHE A 71 2.07 6.97 -12.03
CA PHE A 71 1.07 6.36 -11.16
C PHE A 71 0.46 5.10 -11.79
N GLY A 72 0.06 5.16 -13.06
CA GLY A 72 -0.49 4.01 -13.78
C GLY A 72 0.49 2.83 -13.87
N ILE A 73 1.75 3.10 -14.21
CA ILE A 73 2.83 2.09 -14.21
C ILE A 73 2.99 1.46 -12.83
N SER A 74 3.03 2.28 -11.78
CA SER A 74 3.18 1.82 -10.39
C SER A 74 1.98 0.96 -9.95
N MET A 75 0.78 1.30 -10.40
CA MET A 75 -0.44 0.53 -10.14
C MET A 75 -0.40 -0.83 -10.84
N VAL A 76 0.00 -0.88 -12.12
CA VAL A 76 0.16 -2.14 -12.86
C VAL A 76 1.21 -3.03 -12.21
N ALA A 77 2.36 -2.47 -11.82
CA ALA A 77 3.40 -3.21 -11.09
C ALA A 77 2.88 -3.76 -9.76
N SER A 78 2.14 -2.95 -8.99
CA SER A 78 1.54 -3.38 -7.72
C SER A 78 0.51 -4.51 -7.92
N LEU A 79 -0.34 -4.42 -8.95
CA LEU A 79 -1.31 -5.47 -9.28
C LEU A 79 -0.61 -6.76 -9.72
N TYR A 80 0.48 -6.65 -10.47
CA TYR A 80 1.32 -7.80 -10.83
C TYR A 80 1.91 -8.45 -9.58
N VAL A 81 2.53 -7.69 -8.68
CA VAL A 81 3.07 -8.22 -7.40
C VAL A 81 1.97 -8.94 -6.63
N VAL A 82 0.82 -8.32 -6.41
CA VAL A 82 -0.31 -8.93 -5.68
C VAL A 82 -0.81 -10.21 -6.36
N SER A 83 -0.85 -10.25 -7.69
CA SER A 83 -1.25 -11.43 -8.45
C SER A 83 -0.23 -12.57 -8.27
N GLN A 84 1.06 -12.26 -8.39
CA GLN A 84 2.11 -13.27 -8.29
C GLN A 84 2.28 -13.80 -6.87
N THR A 85 2.20 -12.94 -5.83
CA THR A 85 2.30 -13.40 -4.43
C THR A 85 1.14 -14.30 -4.02
N LYS A 86 -0.06 -14.06 -4.58
CA LYS A 86 -1.20 -14.97 -4.41
C LYS A 86 -0.98 -16.30 -5.10
N LYS A 87 -0.48 -16.29 -6.34
CA LYS A 87 -0.21 -17.53 -7.11
C LYS A 87 0.86 -18.41 -6.47
N THR A 88 1.87 -17.82 -5.85
CA THR A 88 2.95 -18.56 -5.18
C THR A 88 2.57 -19.04 -3.78
N GLY A 89 1.40 -18.66 -3.27
CA GLY A 89 0.92 -19.06 -1.95
C GLY A 89 1.66 -18.42 -0.78
N ILE A 90 2.65 -17.55 -1.01
CA ILE A 90 3.45 -16.94 0.06
C ILE A 90 2.63 -15.98 0.96
N THR A 91 1.43 -15.62 0.52
CA THR A 91 0.45 -14.83 1.29
C THR A 91 -0.50 -15.69 2.13
N ALA A 92 -0.41 -17.02 2.07
CA ALA A 92 -1.23 -17.91 2.88
C ALA A 92 -1.01 -17.61 4.37
N ILE A 93 -2.11 -17.54 5.12
CA ILE A 93 -2.06 -17.33 6.56
C ILE A 93 -2.02 -18.71 7.18
N ASP A 94 -0.90 -19.06 7.81
CA ASP A 94 -0.79 -20.23 8.66
C ASP A 94 -0.93 -19.78 10.13
N PRO A 95 -2.09 -20.03 10.77
CA PRO A 95 -2.36 -19.64 12.16
C PRO A 95 -1.40 -20.26 13.17
N GLU A 96 -0.81 -21.42 12.90
CA GLU A 96 0.14 -22.09 13.79
C GLU A 96 1.52 -21.44 13.72
N MET A 97 1.89 -20.89 12.54
CA MET A 97 3.14 -20.15 12.35
C MET A 97 3.03 -18.65 12.70
N LEU A 98 1.86 -18.15 13.07
CA LEU A 98 1.70 -16.77 13.53
C LEU A 98 2.30 -16.59 14.93
N SER A 99 3.19 -15.61 15.11
CA SER A 99 3.64 -15.26 16.46
C SER A 99 2.46 -14.73 17.30
N GLN A 100 2.54 -14.87 18.63
CA GLN A 100 1.53 -14.34 19.56
C GLN A 100 1.26 -12.83 19.36
N LYS A 101 2.27 -12.09 18.87
CA LYS A 101 2.18 -10.66 18.55
C LYS A 101 1.42 -10.40 17.25
N GLU A 102 1.65 -11.22 16.22
CA GLU A 102 0.93 -11.15 14.94
C GLU A 102 -0.53 -11.59 15.09
N SER A 103 -0.78 -12.66 15.84
CA SER A 103 -2.12 -13.11 16.22
C SER A 103 -2.92 -12.02 16.94
N LYS A 104 -2.30 -11.31 17.92
CA LYS A 104 -2.92 -10.13 18.56
C LYS A 104 -3.10 -8.95 17.61
N GLN A 105 -2.20 -8.74 16.64
CA GLN A 105 -2.29 -7.68 15.64
C GLN A 105 -3.44 -7.91 14.64
N LEU A 106 -3.77 -9.16 14.35
CA LEU A 106 -4.89 -9.60 13.51
C LEU A 106 -6.27 -9.42 14.17
N ARG A 107 -6.33 -9.01 15.45
CA ARG A 107 -7.60 -8.80 16.14
C ARG A 107 -8.36 -7.55 15.64
N PHE A 108 -7.66 -6.47 15.31
CA PHE A 108 -8.25 -5.22 14.76
C PHE A 108 -7.40 -4.55 13.65
N PRO A 109 -7.02 -5.28 12.58
CA PRO A 109 -6.17 -4.76 11.52
C PRO A 109 -6.85 -3.64 10.73
N GLY A 110 -8.17 -3.71 10.54
CA GLY A 110 -8.94 -2.69 9.84
C GLY A 110 -9.01 -1.38 10.61
N LEU A 111 -9.17 -1.42 11.93
CA LEU A 111 -9.19 -0.22 12.75
C LEU A 111 -7.84 0.54 12.69
N LYS A 112 -6.73 -0.19 12.68
CA LYS A 112 -5.39 0.40 12.49
C LYS A 112 -5.22 0.97 11.09
N ALA A 113 -5.71 0.29 10.05
CA ALA A 113 -5.68 0.80 8.69
C ALA A 113 -6.52 2.09 8.55
N GLY A 114 -7.71 2.12 9.16
CA GLY A 114 -8.58 3.30 9.27
C GLY A 114 -7.87 4.48 9.92
N LEU A 115 -7.18 4.27 11.03
CA LEU A 115 -6.42 5.31 11.71
C LEU A 115 -5.28 5.86 10.86
N ILE A 116 -4.47 4.99 10.24
CA ILE A 116 -3.36 5.41 9.37
C ILE A 116 -3.90 6.19 8.16
N PHE A 117 -4.97 5.69 7.54
CA PHE A 117 -5.63 6.36 6.42
C PHE A 117 -6.18 7.72 6.84
N GLY A 118 -6.86 7.79 7.98
CA GLY A 118 -7.40 9.04 8.53
C GLY A 118 -6.32 10.09 8.78
N ILE A 119 -5.21 9.70 9.42
CA ILE A 119 -4.06 10.59 9.63
C ILE A 119 -3.50 11.08 8.29
N ALA A 120 -3.32 10.19 7.31
CA ALA A 120 -2.80 10.58 6.00
C ALA A 120 -3.72 11.59 5.30
N ILE A 121 -5.02 11.29 5.20
CA ILE A 121 -6.02 12.16 4.56
C ILE A 121 -6.17 13.49 5.29
N PHE A 122 -6.05 13.49 6.62
CA PHE A 122 -6.14 14.70 7.44
C PHE A 122 -5.14 15.77 7.00
N PHE A 123 -3.92 15.37 6.64
CA PHE A 123 -2.87 16.29 6.20
C PHE A 123 -2.80 16.45 4.67
N ILE A 124 -3.04 15.38 3.90
CA ILE A 124 -2.91 15.41 2.43
C ILE A 124 -3.98 16.30 1.80
N MET A 125 -5.24 16.23 2.24
CA MET A 125 -6.32 17.01 1.63
C MET A 125 -6.12 18.53 1.79
N PRO A 126 -5.84 19.06 3.01
CA PRO A 126 -5.52 20.48 3.17
C PRO A 126 -4.26 20.91 2.43
N LEU A 127 -3.29 20.01 2.28
CA LEU A 127 -2.09 20.28 1.49
C LEU A 127 -2.44 20.45 0.01
N ILE A 128 -3.27 19.56 -0.54
CA ILE A 128 -3.78 19.67 -1.92
C ILE A 128 -4.55 20.98 -2.08
N ASP A 129 -5.52 21.26 -1.20
CA ASP A 129 -6.31 22.49 -1.26
C ASP A 129 -5.42 23.75 -1.24
N THR A 130 -4.37 23.73 -0.43
CA THR A 130 -3.40 24.84 -0.34
C THR A 130 -2.59 24.98 -1.63
N LEU A 131 -2.25 23.87 -2.29
CA LEU A 131 -1.49 23.87 -3.55
C LEU A 131 -2.35 24.22 -4.77
N THR A 132 -3.68 24.03 -4.70
CA THR A 132 -4.59 24.22 -5.84
C THR A 132 -5.47 25.47 -5.74
N SER A 133 -5.56 26.12 -4.56
CA SER A 133 -6.43 27.29 -4.36
C SER A 133 -5.68 28.60 -4.54
N GLU A 134 -6.38 29.62 -5.05
CA GLU A 134 -5.84 30.98 -5.25
C GLU A 134 -5.47 31.69 -3.93
N ASN A 135 -6.04 31.27 -2.80
CA ASN A 135 -5.78 31.85 -1.48
C ASN A 135 -5.34 30.77 -0.46
N PRO A 136 -4.03 30.44 -0.40
CA PRO A 136 -3.50 29.29 0.30
C PRO A 136 -3.42 29.51 1.82
N ASN A 137 -4.28 28.86 2.60
CA ASN A 137 -4.16 28.84 4.06
C ASN A 137 -4.33 27.43 4.61
N PHE A 138 -3.21 26.68 4.63
CA PHE A 138 -3.14 25.30 5.12
C PHE A 138 -3.75 25.11 6.50
N ILE A 139 -3.40 25.97 7.45
CA ILE A 139 -3.89 25.88 8.84
C ILE A 139 -5.42 26.06 8.90
N SER A 140 -5.98 26.94 8.07
CA SER A 140 -7.42 27.20 8.05
C SER A 140 -8.20 26.04 7.42
N SER A 141 -7.66 25.41 6.37
CA SER A 141 -8.26 24.20 5.79
C SER A 141 -8.11 22.98 6.73
N LEU A 142 -6.95 22.83 7.37
CA LEU A 142 -6.67 21.75 8.34
C LEU A 142 -7.60 21.79 9.55
N LEU A 143 -7.82 22.98 10.13
CA LEU A 143 -8.65 23.18 11.32
C LEU A 143 -10.14 23.39 11.00
N ASN A 144 -10.54 23.22 9.73
CA ASN A 144 -11.93 23.33 9.33
C ASN A 144 -12.77 22.20 9.96
N SER A 145 -13.82 22.56 10.70
CA SER A 145 -14.70 21.60 11.39
C SER A 145 -15.35 20.59 10.43
N LYS A 146 -15.68 21.01 9.19
CA LYS A 146 -16.22 20.12 8.15
C LYS A 146 -15.16 19.13 7.66
N HIS A 147 -13.91 19.56 7.52
CA HIS A 147 -12.80 18.69 7.11
C HIS A 147 -12.50 17.65 8.19
N ILE A 148 -12.35 18.10 9.44
CA ILE A 148 -12.14 17.21 10.60
C ILE A 148 -13.23 16.14 10.65
N LEU A 149 -14.51 16.55 10.57
CA LEU A 149 -15.65 15.64 10.62
C LEU A 149 -15.62 14.64 9.45
N LYS A 150 -15.45 15.11 8.21
CA LYS A 150 -15.35 14.24 7.01
C LYS A 150 -14.21 13.24 7.12
N THR A 151 -13.06 13.67 7.65
CA THR A 151 -11.89 12.81 7.81
C THR A 151 -12.15 11.72 8.85
N ILE A 152 -12.76 12.06 9.99
CA ILE A 152 -13.12 11.07 11.02
C ILE A 152 -14.11 10.04 10.46
N LEU A 153 -15.18 10.49 9.78
CA LEU A 153 -16.16 9.61 9.14
C LEU A 153 -15.49 8.72 8.08
N GLY A 154 -14.69 9.29 7.20
CA GLY A 154 -13.99 8.54 6.15
C GLY A 154 -13.01 7.50 6.71
N ALA A 155 -12.24 7.86 7.73
CA ALA A 155 -11.33 6.96 8.44
C ALA A 155 -12.07 5.80 9.12
N PHE A 156 -13.22 6.08 9.74
CA PHE A 156 -14.06 5.08 10.38
C PHE A 156 -14.65 4.09 9.37
N PHE A 157 -15.29 4.58 8.30
CA PHE A 157 -15.85 3.72 7.25
C PHE A 157 -14.79 2.89 6.54
N PHE A 158 -13.64 3.49 6.21
CA PHE A 158 -12.52 2.77 5.61
C PHE A 158 -11.98 1.69 6.56
N GLY A 159 -11.82 2.02 7.85
CA GLY A 159 -11.37 1.07 8.86
C GLY A 159 -12.32 -0.11 9.03
N LEU A 160 -13.64 0.13 9.04
CA LEU A 160 -14.67 -0.92 9.08
C LEU A 160 -14.61 -1.81 7.85
N MET A 161 -14.57 -1.23 6.65
CA MET A 161 -14.45 -2.00 5.40
C MET A 161 -13.20 -2.87 5.38
N MET A 162 -12.05 -2.31 5.77
CA MET A 162 -10.81 -3.07 5.86
C MET A 162 -10.87 -4.19 6.92
N GLN A 163 -11.58 -3.96 8.03
CA GLN A 163 -11.77 -4.98 9.05
C GLN A 163 -12.57 -6.17 8.50
N ILE A 164 -13.65 -5.89 7.75
CA ILE A 164 -14.45 -6.94 7.11
C ILE A 164 -13.62 -7.75 6.12
N VAL A 165 -12.87 -7.09 5.23
CA VAL A 165 -12.02 -7.77 4.23
C VAL A 165 -11.00 -8.68 4.89
N VAL A 166 -10.35 -8.24 5.96
CA VAL A 166 -9.34 -9.06 6.65
C VAL A 166 -10.00 -10.21 7.42
N SER A 167 -11.13 -9.98 8.08
CA SER A 167 -11.89 -11.04 8.77
C SER A 167 -12.28 -12.17 7.81
N LEU A 168 -12.78 -11.83 6.62
CA LEU A 168 -13.14 -12.82 5.58
C LEU A 168 -11.93 -13.64 5.12
N ARG A 169 -10.75 -13.02 5.00
CA ARG A 169 -9.51 -13.73 4.66
C ARG A 169 -9.07 -14.69 5.75
N ILE A 170 -9.17 -14.28 7.01
CA ILE A 170 -8.84 -15.15 8.16
C ILE A 170 -9.81 -16.32 8.25
N GLU A 171 -11.11 -16.09 8.07
CA GLU A 171 -12.11 -17.16 8.09
C GLU A 171 -11.89 -18.17 6.96
N LYS A 172 -11.58 -17.69 5.75
CA LYS A 172 -11.25 -18.56 4.62
C LYS A 172 -10.02 -19.43 4.89
N ALA A 173 -8.95 -18.84 5.45
CA ALA A 173 -7.74 -19.58 5.79
C ALA A 173 -7.97 -20.66 6.84
N LYS A 174 -8.89 -20.45 7.80
CA LYS A 174 -9.27 -21.46 8.79
C LYS A 174 -10.00 -22.65 8.17
N LYS A 175 -10.98 -22.38 7.29
CA LYS A 175 -11.74 -23.45 6.60
C LYS A 175 -10.82 -24.34 5.74
N GLU A 176 -9.85 -23.74 5.05
CA GLU A 176 -8.88 -24.48 4.24
C GLU A 176 -7.90 -25.33 5.07
N GLN A 177 -7.77 -25.07 6.38
CA GLN A 177 -7.01 -25.93 7.30
C GLN A 177 -7.85 -27.06 7.90
N ASP A 178 -9.12 -26.80 8.23
CA ASP A 178 -10.01 -27.81 8.82
C ASP A 178 -10.42 -28.92 7.81
N ASP A 179 -10.36 -28.62 6.50
CA ASP A 179 -10.67 -29.55 5.40
C ASP A 179 -9.48 -30.46 4.99
N ASN A 180 -8.28 -30.27 5.57
CA ASN A 180 -7.06 -31.05 5.30
C ASN A 180 -6.65 -31.92 6.50
#